data_AF-A0A1L5KQE9-F1
#
_entry.id   AF-A0A1L5KQE9-F1
#
_cell.length_a   1.000
_cell.length_b   1.000
_cell.length_c   1.000
_cell.angle_alpha   90.00
_cell.angle_beta   90.00
_cell.angle_gamma   90.00
#
_symmetry.space_group_name_H-M   'P 1'
#
loop_
_entity.id
_entity.type
_entity.pdbx_description
1 polymer ?
#
loop_
_entity_poly.entity_id
_entity_poly.type
_entity_poly.pdbx_seq_one_letter_code
_entity_poly.pdbx_strand_id
1 'polypeptide(L)' 'MLNVSIIIPAWNESERILDCLLNATRQTVMPYEVLVVDN' A
#
# COMPACT_ATOMS: atom_id res chain seq x y z
N MET A 1 -11.65 -10.73 13.34
CA MET A 1 -10.36 -10.23 12.80
C MET A 1 -10.65 -8.92 12.10
N LEU A 2 -9.78 -7.92 12.24
CA LEU A 2 -9.94 -6.63 11.58
C LEU A 2 -9.50 -6.78 10.11
N ASN A 3 -10.37 -6.43 9.17
CA ASN A 3 -10.01 -6.33 7.75
C ASN A 3 -9.74 -4.86 7.44
N VAL A 4 -8.57 -4.58 6.87
CA VAL A 4 -8.13 -3.22 6.53
C VAL A 4 -7.81 -3.16 5.05
N SER A 5 -8.45 -2.23 4.34
CA SER A 5 -8.10 -1.85 2.97
C SER A 5 -7.15 -0.67 3.01
N ILE A 6 -6.00 -0.79 2.34
CA ILE A 6 -5.02 0.30 2.24
C ILE A 6 -5.17 0.95 0.85
N ILE A 7 -5.45 2.25 0.81
CA ILE A 7 -5.56 3.02 -0.44
C ILE A 7 -4.34 3.94 -0.53
N ILE A 8 -3.57 3.80 -1.60
CA ILE A 8 -2.33 4.56 -1.85
C ILE A 8 -2.52 5.36 -3.14
N PRO A 9 -2.86 6.66 -3.08
CA PRO A 9 -2.74 7.54 -4.23
C PRO A 9 -1.27 7.81 -4.53
N ALA A 10 -0.86 7.63 -5.78
CA ALA A 10 0.50 7.83 -6.26
C ALA A 10 0.47 8.70 -7.52
N TRP A 11 1.39 9.67 -7.60
CA TRP A 11 1.59 10.51 -8.79
C TRP A 11 3.09 10.73 -8.96
N ASN A 12 3.67 10.23 -10.06
CA ASN A 12 5.12 10.31 -10.33
C ASN A 12 6.01 9.77 -9.19
N GLU A 13 5.54 8.81 -8.38
CA GLU A 13 6.26 8.25 -7.23
C GLU A 13 7.10 7.00 -7.58
N SER A 14 7.60 6.91 -8.81
CA SER A 14 8.36 5.74 -9.29
C SER A 14 9.56 5.40 -8.42
N GLU A 15 10.15 6.39 -7.75
CA GLU A 15 11.31 6.22 -6.87
C GLU A 15 10.96 5.63 -5.50
N ARG A 16 9.72 5.80 -5.02
CA ARG A 16 9.34 5.51 -3.61
C ARG A 16 8.21 4.49 -3.47
N ILE A 17 7.48 4.23 -4.56
CA ILE A 17 6.31 3.33 -4.52
C ILE A 17 6.69 1.91 -4.09
N LEU A 18 7.87 1.43 -4.48
CA LEU A 18 8.34 0.09 -4.08
C LEU A 18 8.50 -0.01 -2.55
N ASP A 19 9.17 0.96 -1.93
CA ASP A 19 9.37 0.97 -0.48
C ASP A 19 8.03 1.12 0.27
N CYS A 20 7.11 1.93 -0.27
CA CYS A 20 5.77 2.07 0.29
C CYS A 20 5.03 0.72 0.31
N LEU A 21 5.01 0.00 -0.81
CA LEU A 21 4.35 -1.30 -0.95
C LEU A 21 5.01 -2.39 -0.09
N LEU A 22 6.35 -2.41 -0.02
CA LEU A 22 7.09 -3.33 0.84
C LEU A 22 6.73 -3.13 2.31
N ASN A 23 6.59 -1.88 2.76
CA ASN A 23 6.20 -1.60 4.14
C ASN A 23 4.72 -1.92 4.39
N ALA A 24 3.82 -1.62 3.46
CA ALA A 24 2.40 -1.95 3.56
C ALA A 24 2.15 -3.47 3.68
N THR A 25 3.02 -4.30 3.09
CA THR A 25 2.90 -5.76 3.09
C THR A 25 3.66 -6.47 4.21
N ARG A 26 4.45 -5.73 5.02
CA ARG A 26 5.22 -6.27 6.17
C ARG A 26 4.60 -5.95 7.53
N GLN A 27 3.30 -5.68 7.55
CA GLN A 27 2.58 -5.32 8.76
C GLN A 27 2.26 -6.56 9.62
N THR A 28 2.19 -6.38 10.94
CA THR A 28 1.78 -7.46 11.88
C THR A 28 0.32 -7.88 11.68
N VAL A 29 -0.51 -6.96 11.19
CA VAL A 29 -1.85 -7.25 10.66
C VAL A 29 -1.78 -7.20 9.15
N MET A 30 -2.04 -8.33 8.49
CA MET A 30 -2.03 -8.36 7.03
C MET A 30 -3.16 -7.50 6.46
N PRO A 31 -2.87 -6.63 5.47
CA PRO A 31 -3.92 -5.92 4.76
C PRO A 31 -4.81 -6.91 4.01
N TYR A 32 -6.11 -6.62 3.96
CA TYR A 32 -7.06 -7.37 3.14
C TYR A 32 -6.80 -7.10 1.65
N GLU A 33 -6.53 -5.85 1.31
CA GLU A 33 -6.18 -5.39 -0.03
C GLU A 33 -5.31 -4.13 0.03
N VAL A 34 -4.52 -3.93 -1.02
CA VAL A 34 -3.75 -2.69 -1.25
C VAL A 34 -4.14 -2.18 -2.64
N LEU A 35 -4.81 -1.03 -2.68
CA LEU A 35 -5.27 -0.37 -3.90
C LEU A 35 -4.35 0.81 -4.20
N VAL A 36 -3.52 0.67 -5.24
CA VAL A 36 -2.70 1.78 -5.73
C VAL A 36 -3.48 2.53 -6.79
N VAL A 37 -3.66 3.83 -6.59
CA VAL A 37 -4.35 4.72 -7.54
C VAL A 37 -3.28 5.60 -8.17
N ASP A 38 -2.92 5.29 -9.41
CA ASP A 38 -2.08 6.14 -10.25
C ASP A 38 -2.94 7.31 -10.72
N ASN A 39 -2.67 8.51 -10.20
CA ASN A 39 -3.41 9.71 -10.56
C ASN A 39 -2.99 10.24 -11.93
#